data_AF-A0A943MPE1-F1
#
_entry.id   AF-A0A943MPE1-F1
#
_cell.length_a   1.000
_cell.length_b   1.000
_cell.length_c   1.000
_cell.angle_alpha   90.00
_cell.angle_beta   90.00
_cell.angle_gamma   90.00
#
_symmetry.space_group_name_H-M   'P 1'
#
loop_
_entity.id
_entity.type
_entity.pdbx_description
1 polymer ?
#
loop_
_entity_poly.entity_id
_entity_poly.type
_entity_poly.pdbx_seq_one_letter_code
_entity_poly.pdbx_strand_id
1 'polypeptide(L)'
;MGQLGNQLLHALLNLIQGLRHYEIGGPLSKTTMMMLLLIREKSEENKKAGGVAGVIASTLSTELEVSKPAVTKAVNYLEQRELVTRVNGQDDRRHVYVMLTSKGEKTLEEAYQATMNSMDHLVECLGELDTELFIRLSGQIAQACQERHLPR
;
A
#
# COMPACT_ATOMS: atom_id res chain seq x y z
N MET A 1 9.22 12.65 -32.62
CA MET A 1 9.10 11.79 -31.41
C MET A 1 10.24 11.95 -30.40
N GLY A 2 11.43 12.43 -30.76
CA GLY A 2 12.59 12.51 -29.83
C GLY A 2 12.60 13.63 -28.76
N GLN A 3 11.79 14.68 -28.88
CA GLN A 3 11.77 15.78 -27.88
C GLN A 3 10.80 15.54 -26.72
N LEU A 4 9.59 15.05 -27.00
CA LEU A 4 8.55 14.85 -25.97
C LEU A 4 8.92 13.71 -25.00
N GLY A 5 9.55 12.64 -25.50
CA GLY A 5 10.04 11.55 -24.65
C GLY A 5 11.10 12.00 -23.64
N ASN A 6 12.02 12.87 -24.06
CA ASN A 6 13.03 13.44 -23.16
C ASN A 6 12.41 14.38 -22.12
N GLN A 7 11.47 15.24 -22.52
CA GLN A 7 10.74 16.10 -21.58
C GLN A 7 9.98 15.27 -20.53
N LEU A 8 9.32 14.19 -20.95
CA LEU A 8 8.65 13.27 -20.04
C LEU A 8 9.63 12.59 -19.08
N LEU A 9 10.79 12.12 -19.58
CA LEU A 9 11.83 11.54 -18.73
C LEU A 9 12.31 12.53 -17.66
N HIS A 10 12.59 13.78 -18.05
CA HIS A 10 13.00 14.83 -17.11
C HIS A 10 11.91 15.13 -16.08
N ALA A 11 10.64 15.23 -16.50
CA ALA A 11 9.52 15.45 -15.59
C ALA A 11 9.39 14.31 -14.57
N LEU A 12 9.50 13.05 -15.02
CA LEU A 12 9.45 11.88 -14.14
C LEU A 12 10.62 11.84 -13.15
N LEU A 13 11.85 12.12 -13.60
CA LEU A 13 13.02 12.15 -12.71
C LEU A 13 12.91 13.26 -11.66
N ASN A 14 12.47 14.45 -12.06
CA ASN A 14 12.24 15.57 -11.14
C ASN A 14 11.15 15.23 -10.12
N LEU A 15 10.06 14.60 -10.56
CA LEU A 15 9.00 14.15 -9.66
C LEU A 15 9.53 13.10 -8.67
N ILE A 16 10.24 12.06 -9.15
CA ILE A 16 10.83 11.03 -8.29
C ILE A 16 11.76 11.67 -7.26
N GLN A 17 12.61 12.62 -7.67
CA GLN A 17 13.52 13.32 -6.76
C GLN A 17 12.79 14.20 -5.74
N GLY A 18 11.75 14.93 -6.15
CA GLY A 18 10.93 15.76 -5.27
C GLY A 18 10.24 14.91 -4.19
N LEU A 19 9.63 13.80 -4.61
CA LEU A 19 8.93 12.87 -3.73
C LEU A 19 9.82 12.16 -2.69
N ARG A 20 11.17 12.18 -2.85
CA ARG A 20 12.09 11.63 -1.84
C ARG A 20 12.05 12.39 -0.51
N HIS A 21 11.68 13.66 -0.55
CA HIS A 21 11.59 14.52 0.65
C HIS A 21 10.23 14.43 1.31
N TYR A 22 9.32 13.66 0.72
CA TYR A 22 7.95 13.55 1.17
C TYR A 22 7.81 12.31 2.03
N GLU A 23 7.65 12.52 3.33
CA GLU A 23 7.49 11.43 4.28
C GLU A 23 6.07 10.84 4.19
N ILE A 24 5.99 9.62 3.65
CA ILE A 24 4.77 8.80 3.61
C ILE A 24 4.88 7.73 4.68
N GLY A 25 3.85 7.59 5.51
CA GLY A 25 3.75 6.55 6.54
C GLY A 25 4.28 6.94 7.93
N GLY A 26 4.76 8.18 8.12
CA GLY A 26 5.24 8.67 9.42
C GLY A 26 6.25 7.69 10.06
N PRO A 27 5.95 7.11 11.25
CA PRO A 27 6.86 6.17 11.92
C PRO A 27 7.00 4.81 11.22
N LEU A 28 6.20 4.54 10.18
CA LEU A 28 6.21 3.31 9.41
C LEU A 28 6.89 3.50 8.06
N SER A 29 7.64 2.49 7.63
CA SER A 29 8.09 2.42 6.24
C SER A 29 6.89 2.28 5.29
N LYS A 30 7.01 2.79 4.06
CA LYS A 30 5.98 2.64 3.00
C LYS A 30 5.51 1.18 2.86
N THR A 31 6.43 0.22 2.81
CA THR A 31 6.11 -1.21 2.67
C THR A 31 5.34 -1.74 3.87
N THR A 32 5.70 -1.33 5.09
CA THR A 32 4.96 -1.70 6.31
C THR A 32 3.56 -1.12 6.29
N MET A 33 3.42 0.17 5.94
CA MET A 33 2.12 0.82 5.86
C MET A 33 1.21 0.13 4.83
N MET A 34 1.71 -0.15 3.62
CA MET A 34 0.94 -0.86 2.58
C MET A 34 0.48 -2.24 3.05
N MET A 35 1.34 -2.98 3.76
CA MET A 35 0.98 -4.29 4.28
C MET A 35 -0.13 -4.20 5.34
N LEU A 36 -0.02 -3.25 6.28
CA LEU A 36 -1.05 -3.06 7.31
C LEU A 36 -2.37 -2.54 6.73
N LEU A 37 -2.33 -1.63 5.74
CA LEU A 37 -3.52 -1.16 5.01
C LEU A 37 -4.25 -2.32 4.33
N LEU A 38 -3.50 -3.17 3.62
CA LEU A 38 -4.08 -4.34 2.95
C LEU A 38 -4.67 -5.34 3.96
N ILE A 39 -3.98 -5.58 5.09
CA ILE A 39 -4.51 -6.44 6.14
C ILE A 39 -5.83 -5.87 6.68
N ARG A 40 -5.90 -4.57 6.96
CA ARG A 40 -7.11 -3.88 7.43
C ARG A 40 -8.26 -4.01 6.43
N GLU A 41 -8.01 -3.67 5.18
CA GLU A 41 -9.00 -3.71 4.10
C GLU A 41 -9.59 -5.11 3.92
N LYS A 42 -8.74 -6.12 3.72
CA LYS A 42 -9.19 -7.50 3.52
C LYS A 42 -9.83 -8.09 4.78
N SER A 43 -9.39 -7.71 5.97
CA SER A 43 -10.04 -8.15 7.22
C SER A 43 -11.47 -7.62 7.33
N GLU A 44 -11.70 -6.37 6.94
CA GLU A 44 -13.03 -5.77 6.92
C GLU A 44 -13.93 -6.35 5.82
N GLU A 45 -13.39 -6.62 4.63
CA GLU A 45 -14.11 -7.36 3.57
C GLU A 45 -14.56 -8.74 4.06
N ASN A 46 -13.64 -9.52 4.64
CA ASN A 46 -13.94 -10.87 5.13
C ASN A 46 -14.96 -10.84 6.27
N LYS A 47 -14.85 -9.88 7.19
CA LYS A 47 -15.81 -9.69 8.28
C LYS A 47 -17.20 -9.35 7.77
N LYS A 48 -17.32 -8.47 6.76
CA LYS A 48 -18.61 -8.14 6.11
C LYS A 48 -19.22 -9.35 5.41
N ALA A 49 -18.40 -10.25 4.88
CA ALA A 49 -18.82 -11.52 4.29
C ALA A 49 -19.16 -12.62 5.33
N GLY A 50 -19.06 -12.33 6.63
CA GLY A 50 -19.31 -13.31 7.71
C GLY A 50 -18.16 -14.30 7.95
N GLY A 51 -16.99 -14.05 7.37
CA GLY A 51 -15.78 -14.86 7.55
C GLY A 51 -14.92 -14.41 8.73
N VAL A 52 -13.75 -15.04 8.87
CA VAL A 52 -12.74 -14.66 9.87
C VAL A 52 -12.22 -13.26 9.53
N ALA A 53 -12.20 -12.37 10.52
CA ALA A 53 -11.73 -10.98 10.40
C ALA A 53 -10.20 -10.88 10.30
N GLY A 54 -9.60 -11.59 9.35
CA GLY A 54 -8.16 -11.66 9.10
C GLY A 54 -7.86 -12.08 7.68
N VAL A 55 -6.59 -12.07 7.32
CA VAL A 55 -6.11 -12.32 5.95
C VAL A 55 -5.18 -13.50 5.90
N ILE A 56 -5.38 -14.41 4.95
CA ILE A 56 -4.47 -15.53 4.74
C ILE A 56 -3.17 -15.01 4.11
N ALA A 57 -2.02 -15.47 4.58
CA ALA A 57 -0.72 -14.99 4.10
C ALA A 57 -0.51 -15.15 2.58
N SER A 58 -1.14 -16.15 1.95
CA SER A 58 -1.11 -16.30 0.48
C SER A 58 -1.81 -15.15 -0.24
N THR A 59 -2.91 -14.62 0.32
CA THR A 59 -3.61 -13.46 -0.23
C THR A 59 -2.69 -12.24 -0.22
N LEU A 60 -1.95 -12.00 0.87
CA LEU A 60 -0.98 -10.91 0.94
C LEU A 60 0.12 -11.02 -0.13
N SER A 61 0.55 -12.24 -0.48
CA SER A 61 1.55 -12.47 -1.52
C SER A 61 1.03 -12.10 -2.90
N THR A 62 -0.21 -12.50 -3.21
CA THR A 62 -0.87 -12.19 -4.48
C THR A 62 -1.13 -10.70 -4.63
N GLU A 63 -1.75 -10.07 -3.63
CA GLU A 63 -2.19 -8.68 -3.69
C GLU A 63 -1.02 -7.68 -3.68
N LEU A 64 0.08 -8.01 -2.99
CA LEU A 64 1.29 -7.16 -2.97
C LEU A 64 2.28 -7.48 -4.10
N GLU A 65 1.99 -8.50 -4.92
CA GLU A 65 2.90 -9.00 -5.97
C GLU A 65 4.32 -9.33 -5.45
N VAL A 66 4.42 -9.84 -4.22
CA VAL A 66 5.69 -10.24 -3.59
C VAL A 66 5.72 -11.74 -3.32
N SER A 67 6.92 -12.30 -3.21
CA SER A 67 7.09 -13.73 -2.94
C SER A 67 6.59 -14.14 -1.55
N LYS A 68 6.12 -15.40 -1.42
CA LYS A 68 5.69 -15.97 -0.12
C LYS A 68 6.75 -15.83 0.99
N PRO A 69 8.06 -16.10 0.75
CA PRO A 69 9.08 -15.87 1.77
C PRO A 69 9.20 -14.42 2.21
N ALA A 70 9.02 -13.45 1.30
CA ALA A 70 9.04 -12.04 1.63
C ALA A 70 7.85 -11.65 2.53
N VAL A 71 6.65 -12.14 2.23
CA VAL A 71 5.48 -11.98 3.11
C VAL A 71 5.75 -12.59 4.48
N THR A 72 6.23 -13.83 4.56
CA THR A 72 6.51 -14.48 5.85
C THR A 72 7.49 -13.67 6.68
N LYS A 73 8.57 -13.17 6.06
CA LYS A 73 9.56 -12.32 6.73
C LYS A 73 8.93 -11.02 7.23
N ALA A 74 8.09 -10.38 6.41
CA ALA A 74 7.41 -9.15 6.78
C ALA A 74 6.39 -9.37 7.92
N VAL A 75 5.55 -10.41 7.85
CA VAL A 75 4.59 -10.71 8.92
C VAL A 75 5.31 -11.05 10.23
N ASN A 76 6.43 -11.80 10.19
CA ASN A 76 7.25 -12.05 11.38
C ASN A 76 7.78 -10.74 11.98
N TYR A 77 8.27 -9.83 11.14
CA TYR A 77 8.74 -8.51 11.58
C TYR A 77 7.62 -7.69 12.23
N LEU A 78 6.42 -7.71 11.67
CA LEU A 78 5.26 -7.00 12.22
C LEU A 78 4.76 -7.62 13.53
N GLU A 79 4.77 -8.95 13.63
CA GLU A 79 4.34 -9.68 14.83
C GLU A 79 5.31 -9.45 16.00
N GLN A 80 6.62 -9.45 15.74
CA GLN A 80 7.64 -9.10 16.76
C GLN A 80 7.46 -7.67 17.31
N ARG A 81 6.89 -6.77 16.51
CA ARG A 81 6.54 -5.40 16.92
C ARG A 81 5.14 -5.29 17.51
N GLU A 82 4.43 -6.40 17.64
CA GLU A 82 3.05 -6.52 18.12
C GLU A 82 2.05 -5.73 17.27
N LEU A 83 2.36 -5.47 16.00
CA LEU A 83 1.45 -4.77 15.08
C LEU A 83 0.45 -5.72 14.44
N VAL A 84 0.82 -6.99 14.29
CA VAL A 84 -0.07 -8.04 13.80
C VAL A 84 -0.04 -9.24 14.72
N THR A 85 -1.06 -10.07 14.64
CA THR A 85 -1.13 -11.38 15.29
C THR A 85 -1.59 -12.44 14.31
N ARG A 86 -1.25 -13.69 14.59
CA ARG A 86 -1.71 -14.86 13.82
C ARG A 86 -2.74 -15.64 14.60
N VAL A 87 -3.86 -15.92 13.95
CA VAL A 87 -4.95 -16.71 14.52
C VAL A 87 -5.19 -17.93 13.64
N ASN A 88 -5.22 -19.11 14.27
CA ASN A 88 -5.64 -20.33 13.57
C ASN A 88 -7.15 -20.28 13.36
N GLY A 89 -7.61 -20.59 12.13
CA GLY A 89 -9.03 -20.72 11.86
C GLY A 89 -9.68 -21.74 12.80
N GLN A 90 -10.77 -21.36 13.47
CA GLN A 90 -11.51 -22.29 14.33
C GLN A 90 -12.21 -23.38 13.48
N ASP A 91 -12.69 -23.01 12.28
CA ASP A 91 -13.40 -23.91 11.36
C ASP A 91 -12.49 -24.64 10.36
N ASP A 92 -11.43 -24.00 9.88
CA ASP A 92 -10.41 -24.63 9.02
C ASP A 92 -9.01 -24.35 9.55
N ARG A 93 -8.50 -25.29 10.36
CA ARG A 93 -7.15 -25.26 10.95
C ARG A 93 -6.03 -25.31 9.90
N ARG A 94 -6.34 -25.52 8.62
CA ARG A 94 -5.34 -25.48 7.53
C ARG A 94 -4.91 -24.05 7.18
N HIS A 95 -5.63 -23.03 7.66
CA HIS A 95 -5.33 -21.64 7.36
C HIS A 95 -4.91 -20.85 8.61
N VAL A 96 -3.82 -20.11 8.45
CA VAL A 96 -3.31 -19.13 9.41
C VAL A 96 -3.73 -17.75 8.92
N TYR A 97 -4.53 -17.05 9.72
CA TYR A 97 -4.98 -15.70 9.46
C TYR A 97 -4.07 -14.70 10.13
N VAL A 98 -3.71 -13.64 9.42
CA VAL A 98 -2.97 -12.48 9.93
C VAL A 98 -3.99 -11.36 10.18
N MET A 99 -3.95 -10.79 11.37
CA MET A 99 -4.87 -9.73 11.81
C MET A 99 -4.07 -8.57 12.40
N LEU A 100 -4.58 -7.35 12.29
CA LEU A 100 -4.04 -6.23 13.06
C LEU A 100 -4.35 -6.43 14.54
N THR A 101 -3.38 -6.10 15.40
CA THR A 101 -3.66 -5.95 16.84
C THR A 101 -4.23 -4.55 17.10
N SER A 102 -4.72 -4.28 18.31
CA SER A 102 -5.11 -2.92 18.70
C SER A 102 -3.95 -1.91 18.58
N LYS A 103 -2.71 -2.36 18.84
CA LYS A 103 -1.50 -1.54 18.63
C LYS A 103 -1.26 -1.30 17.14
N GLY A 104 -1.41 -2.34 16.32
CA GLY A 104 -1.32 -2.27 14.87
C GLY A 104 -2.29 -1.27 14.25
N GLU A 105 -3.56 -1.33 14.65
CA GLU A 105 -4.60 -0.39 14.21
C GLU A 105 -4.24 1.04 14.57
N LYS A 106 -3.86 1.28 15.84
CA LYS A 106 -3.48 2.63 16.28
C LYS A 106 -2.26 3.16 15.52
N THR A 107 -1.21 2.36 15.37
CA THR A 107 0.00 2.76 14.64
C THR A 107 -0.28 3.00 13.16
N LEU A 108 -1.14 2.18 12.55
CA LEU A 108 -1.57 2.39 11.17
C LEU A 108 -2.36 3.69 11.04
N GLU A 109 -3.25 3.99 11.97
CA GLU A 109 -4.04 5.22 11.94
C GLU A 109 -3.15 6.46 12.09
N GLU A 110 -2.19 6.45 13.02
CA GLU A 110 -1.20 7.54 13.17
C GLU A 110 -0.40 7.76 11.88
N ALA A 111 0.06 6.67 11.24
CA ALA A 111 0.78 6.73 9.97
C ALA A 111 -0.10 7.22 8.81
N TYR A 112 -1.37 6.81 8.79
CA TYR A 112 -2.34 7.22 7.78
C TYR A 112 -2.64 8.71 7.88
N GLN A 113 -2.90 9.22 9.08
CA GLN A 113 -3.13 10.65 9.32
C GLN A 113 -1.92 11.50 8.96
N ALA A 114 -0.70 11.08 9.34
CA ALA A 114 0.52 11.77 8.91
C ALA A 114 0.65 11.82 7.39
N THR A 115 0.27 10.74 6.70
CA THR A 115 0.27 10.70 5.23
C THR A 115 -0.77 11.63 4.63
N MET A 116 -2.01 11.65 5.16
CA MET A 116 -3.07 12.50 4.65
C MET A 116 -2.76 13.98 4.85
N ASN A 117 -2.21 14.38 6.00
CA ASN A 117 -1.79 15.76 6.23
C ASN A 117 -0.76 16.24 5.18
N SER A 118 0.20 15.39 4.85
CA SER A 118 1.14 15.70 3.78
C SER A 118 0.37 15.83 2.45
N MET A 119 -0.55 14.92 2.15
CA MET A 119 -1.31 14.89 0.88
C MET A 119 -2.15 16.17 0.73
N ASP A 120 -2.83 16.58 1.78
CA ASP A 120 -3.60 17.82 1.82
C ASP A 120 -2.71 19.02 1.54
N HIS A 121 -1.51 19.08 2.12
CA HIS A 121 -0.55 20.13 1.80
C HIS A 121 -0.12 20.14 0.32
N LEU A 122 0.00 18.96 -0.30
CA LEU A 122 0.31 18.88 -1.74
C LEU A 122 -0.87 19.36 -2.60
N VAL A 123 -2.11 19.05 -2.19
CA VAL A 123 -3.32 19.58 -2.84
C VAL A 123 -3.38 21.11 -2.72
N GLU A 124 -3.07 21.68 -1.56
CA GLU A 124 -2.98 23.13 -1.37
C GLU A 124 -1.93 23.78 -2.29
N CYS A 125 -0.79 23.12 -2.49
CA CYS A 125 0.29 23.63 -3.34
C CYS A 125 -0.07 23.60 -4.84
N LEU A 126 -0.80 22.58 -5.30
CA LEU A 126 -1.17 22.39 -6.71
C LEU A 126 -2.49 23.08 -7.07
N GLY A 127 -3.42 23.16 -6.12
CA GLY A 127 -4.82 23.49 -6.38
C GLY A 127 -5.63 22.27 -6.85
N GLU A 128 -6.95 22.37 -6.70
CA GLU A 128 -7.89 21.26 -6.96
C GLU A 128 -7.84 20.79 -8.43
N LEU A 129 -7.92 21.71 -9.40
CA LEU A 129 -7.97 21.36 -10.82
C LEU A 129 -6.72 20.62 -11.31
N ASP A 130 -5.53 21.09 -10.92
CA ASP A 130 -4.27 20.47 -11.31
C ASP A 130 -4.05 19.14 -10.59
N THR A 131 -4.53 19.03 -9.34
CA THR A 131 -4.54 17.78 -8.58
C THR A 131 -5.43 16.73 -9.25
N GLU A 132 -6.66 17.09 -9.62
CA GLU A 132 -7.58 16.20 -10.35
C GLU A 132 -6.99 15.76 -11.70
N LEU A 133 -6.37 16.69 -12.43
CA LEU A 133 -5.68 16.38 -13.66
C LEU A 133 -4.53 15.39 -13.43
N PHE A 134 -3.72 15.59 -12.39
CA PHE A 134 -2.62 14.72 -12.03
C PHE A 134 -3.10 13.31 -11.66
N ILE A 135 -4.15 13.19 -10.84
CA ILE A 135 -4.77 11.90 -10.48
C ILE A 135 -5.20 11.15 -11.75
N ARG A 136 -5.89 11.83 -12.67
CA ARG A 136 -6.33 11.22 -13.93
C ARG A 136 -5.15 10.77 -14.80
N LEU A 137 -4.15 11.64 -15.02
CA LEU A 137 -3.01 11.35 -15.88
C LEU A 137 -2.12 10.24 -15.30
N SER A 138 -1.90 10.24 -13.98
CA SER A 138 -1.12 9.18 -13.32
C SER A 138 -1.79 7.82 -13.45
N GLY A 139 -3.12 7.74 -13.33
CA GLY A 139 -3.88 6.53 -13.59
C GLY A 139 -3.73 6.02 -15.03
N GLN A 140 -3.84 6.92 -16.02
CA GLN A 140 -3.62 6.56 -17.43
C GLN A 140 -2.20 6.06 -17.70
N ILE A 141 -1.18 6.70 -17.09
CA ILE A 141 0.22 6.26 -17.20
C ILE A 141 0.40 4.87 -16.58
N ALA A 142 -0.17 4.62 -15.41
CA ALA A 142 -0.08 3.32 -14.74
C ALA A 142 -0.67 2.20 -15.60
N GLN A 143 -1.86 2.42 -16.17
CA GLN A 143 -2.52 1.47 -17.07
C GLN A 143 -1.67 1.19 -18.32
N ALA A 144 -1.18 2.25 -18.99
CA ALA A 144 -0.34 2.11 -20.18
C ALA A 144 0.97 1.33 -19.91
N CYS A 145 1.54 1.45 -18.71
CA CYS A 145 2.71 0.68 -18.29
C CYS A 145 2.40 -0.81 -18.07
N GLN A 146 1.23 -1.15 -17.53
CA GLN A 146 0.77 -2.53 -17.33
C GLN A 146 0.52 -3.24 -18.67
N GLU A 147 -0.12 -2.56 -19.62
CA GLU A 147 -0.38 -3.11 -20.97
C GLU A 147 0.91 -3.44 -21.74
N ARG A 148 2.00 -2.73 -21.45
CA ARG A 148 3.32 -2.94 -22.08
C ARG A 148 4.09 -4.14 -21.51
N HIS A 149 3.66 -4.70 -20.38
CA HIS A 149 4.26 -5.88 -19.74
C HIS A 149 3.62 -7.22 -20.17
N LEU A 150 2.60 -7.21 -21.03
CA LEU A 150 2.16 -8.42 -21.72
C LEU A 150 3.22 -8.79 -22.78
N PRO A 151 3.84 -9.98 -22.72
CA PRO A 151 4.75 -10.41 -23.78
C PRO A 151 3.95 -10.48 -25.09
N ARG A 152 4.48 -9.83 -26.13
CA ARG A 152 4.09 -10.14 -27.51
C ARG A 152 4.58 -11.52 -27.88
#